data_AF-A0A7T0KQ32-F1
#
_entry.id   AF-A0A7T0KQ32-F1
#
_cell.length_a   1.000
_cell.length_b   1.000
_cell.length_c   1.000
_cell.angle_alpha   90.00
_cell.angle_beta   90.00
_cell.angle_gamma   90.00
#
_symmetry.space_group_name_H-M   'P 1'
#
loop_
_entity.id
_entity.type
_entity.pdbx_description
1 polymer ?
#
loop_
_entity_poly.entity_id
_entity_poly.type
_entity_poly.pdbx_seq_one_letter_code
_entity_poly.pdbx_strand_id
1 'polypeptide(L)'
;MTWQLNEGGSIAGFEQTPCEQEHRFEVSTREDLAAFPSSEFGPDAQMPSQTRQAQLREELCGASTVNYLQGVYDPNGRYSIASILPPAEAWARGDRTMLCGLQVTDAAGTPVLTSGRAAEQDQARVLDVGQCASTDASNTLRAVDCGEPHHLEITSVVSLADTFPDHTPSVEEQDKYLGDVCTTAAHDYLGGEENLYRIALQPFWTTHSPAAWEGGSKSVNCALVFANNGQFATLTGSATQGREALRIDGNPPPERPERRPLREDPASKAPVASANQEPGAQ
;
A
#
# COMPACT_ATOMS: atom_id res chain seq x y z
N MET A 1 -0.98 13.82 16.99
CA MET A 1 -0.39 13.24 18.22
C MET A 1 0.74 12.33 17.83
N THR A 2 1.83 12.40 18.59
CA THR A 2 2.99 11.51 18.40
C THR A 2 3.47 10.98 19.75
N TRP A 3 4.22 9.88 19.71
CA TRP A 3 4.82 9.24 20.86
C TRP A 3 5.90 8.23 20.44
N GLN A 4 6.73 7.86 21.41
CA GLN A 4 7.76 6.82 21.28
C GLN A 4 7.19 5.46 21.68
N LEU A 5 7.58 4.42 20.94
CA LEU A 5 7.34 3.02 21.27
C LEU A 5 8.66 2.42 21.74
N ASN A 6 8.73 2.02 23.01
CA ASN A 6 9.90 1.37 23.58
C ASN A 6 9.86 -0.15 23.36
N GLU A 7 10.97 -0.83 23.62
CA GLU A 7 11.02 -2.29 23.69
C GLU A 7 9.92 -2.83 24.63
N GLY A 8 9.16 -3.82 24.16
CA GLY A 8 8.02 -4.37 24.88
C GLY A 8 6.70 -3.61 24.71
N GLY A 9 6.64 -2.59 23.83
CA GLY A 9 5.40 -1.91 23.44
C GLY A 9 4.92 -0.83 24.41
N SER A 10 5.73 -0.44 25.39
CA SER A 10 5.40 0.69 26.26
C SER A 10 5.51 2.02 25.51
N ILE A 11 4.61 2.95 25.83
CA ILE A 11 4.52 4.27 25.18
C ILE A 11 5.15 5.32 26.10
N ALA A 12 5.93 6.24 25.52
CA ALA A 12 6.51 7.39 26.20
C ALA A 12 6.43 8.67 25.34
N GLY A 13 6.54 9.85 25.97
CA GLY A 13 6.62 11.12 25.25
C GLY A 13 5.37 11.45 24.43
N PHE A 14 4.19 11.17 24.97
CA PHE A 14 2.93 11.46 24.29
C PHE A 14 2.70 12.97 24.20
N GLU A 15 2.66 13.51 22.97
CA GLU A 15 2.56 14.94 22.73
C GLU A 15 1.76 15.30 21.47
N GLN A 16 1.42 16.59 21.38
CA GLN A 16 0.83 17.19 20.19
C GLN A 16 1.93 17.62 19.24
N THR A 17 1.74 17.35 17.95
CA THR A 17 2.59 17.83 16.87
C THR A 17 1.73 18.16 15.66
N PRO A 18 2.09 19.16 14.82
CA PRO A 18 1.38 19.45 13.57
C PRO A 18 1.35 18.24 12.63
N CYS A 19 0.33 18.16 11.77
CA CYS A 19 0.19 17.03 10.82
C CYS A 19 1.33 17.00 9.81
N GLU A 20 1.92 18.16 9.52
CA GLU A 20 3.05 18.31 8.59
C GLU A 20 4.35 17.71 9.15
N GLN A 21 4.40 17.38 10.44
CA GLN A 21 5.50 16.65 11.09
C GLN A 21 5.12 15.19 11.32
N GLU A 22 6.11 14.36 11.65
CA GLU A 22 5.89 12.94 11.93
C GLU A 22 4.98 12.74 13.14
N HIS A 23 3.89 12.01 12.93
CA HIS A 23 2.90 11.70 13.95
C HIS A 23 2.29 10.31 13.72
N ARG A 24 1.75 9.72 14.79
CA ARG A 24 1.13 8.37 14.75
C ARG A 24 -0.38 8.40 14.73
N PHE A 25 -0.98 9.53 15.12
CA PHE A 25 -2.43 9.69 15.21
C PHE A 25 -2.86 11.10 14.89
N GLU A 26 -3.78 11.26 13.96
CA GLU A 26 -4.40 12.54 13.58
C GLU A 26 -5.75 12.66 14.28
N VAL A 27 -5.93 13.67 15.13
CA VAL A 27 -7.16 13.85 15.90
C VAL A 27 -8.21 14.52 15.00
N SER A 28 -9.30 13.81 14.74
CA SER A 28 -10.45 14.35 13.99
C SER A 28 -11.44 15.06 14.91
N THR A 29 -11.68 14.51 16.12
CA THR A 29 -12.66 15.04 17.07
C THR A 29 -12.28 14.65 18.51
N ARG A 30 -12.73 15.48 19.47
CA ARG A 30 -12.61 15.23 20.91
C ARG A 30 -14.01 15.01 21.46
N GLU A 31 -14.28 13.80 21.92
CA GLU A 31 -15.54 13.43 22.55
C GLU A 31 -15.43 13.57 24.08
N ASP A 32 -16.41 14.23 24.69
CA ASP A 32 -16.53 14.28 26.15
C ASP A 32 -17.47 13.17 26.62
N LEU A 33 -16.91 12.08 27.14
CA LEU A 33 -17.72 10.96 27.61
C LEU A 33 -18.58 11.33 28.84
N ALA A 34 -18.24 12.39 29.57
CA ALA A 34 -19.04 12.85 30.70
C ALA A 34 -20.34 13.56 30.26
N ALA A 35 -20.45 13.96 28.98
CA ALA A 35 -21.65 14.57 28.43
C ALA A 35 -22.79 13.57 28.20
N PHE A 36 -22.50 12.26 28.18
CA PHE A 36 -23.51 11.22 28.02
C PHE A 36 -24.19 10.96 29.36
N PRO A 37 -25.54 11.00 29.44
CA PRO A 37 -26.29 10.87 30.70
C PRO A 37 -26.36 9.41 31.17
N SER A 38 -25.21 8.81 31.48
CA SER A 38 -25.09 7.46 32.02
C SER A 38 -24.10 7.43 33.20
N SER A 39 -24.31 6.49 34.12
CA SER A 39 -23.33 6.23 35.19
C SER A 39 -22.05 5.58 34.67
N GLU A 40 -22.03 5.16 33.39
CA GLU A 40 -20.91 4.48 32.73
C GLU A 40 -19.62 5.30 32.77
N PHE A 41 -19.71 6.63 32.69
CA PHE A 41 -18.57 7.55 32.67
C PHE A 41 -18.54 8.51 33.86
N GLY A 42 -19.28 8.20 34.93
CA GLY A 42 -19.33 9.02 36.14
C GLY A 42 -17.96 9.21 36.81
N PRO A 43 -17.86 10.11 37.82
CA PRO A 43 -16.58 10.48 38.45
C PRO A 43 -15.78 9.27 38.98
N ASP A 44 -16.47 8.29 39.58
CA ASP A 44 -15.88 7.09 40.16
C ASP A 44 -15.88 5.86 39.22
N ALA A 45 -16.30 6.05 37.96
CA ALA A 45 -16.39 4.95 37.01
C ALA A 45 -15.01 4.37 36.69
N GLN A 46 -14.93 3.05 36.56
CA GLN A 46 -13.73 2.37 36.07
C GLN A 46 -13.53 2.63 34.58
N MET A 47 -12.28 2.51 34.13
CA MET A 47 -11.97 2.60 32.71
C MET A 47 -12.69 1.48 31.93
N PRO A 48 -13.26 1.75 30.75
CA PRO A 48 -13.96 0.73 29.98
C PRO A 48 -13.05 -0.44 29.61
N SER A 49 -13.59 -1.66 29.56
CA SER A 49 -12.88 -2.82 29.03
C SER A 49 -12.51 -2.62 27.56
N GLN A 50 -11.50 -3.33 27.04
CA GLN A 50 -11.09 -3.21 25.64
C GLN A 50 -12.25 -3.42 24.66
N THR A 51 -13.16 -4.37 24.94
CA THR A 51 -14.37 -4.59 24.15
C THR A 51 -15.28 -3.37 24.15
N ARG A 52 -15.48 -2.72 25.29
CA ARG A 52 -16.30 -1.51 25.36
C ARG A 52 -15.64 -0.32 24.68
N GLN A 53 -14.31 -0.20 24.79
CA GLN A 53 -13.56 0.82 24.05
C GLN A 53 -13.74 0.68 22.53
N ALA A 54 -13.71 -0.56 22.02
CA ALA A 54 -14.00 -0.82 20.62
C ALA A 54 -15.42 -0.40 20.24
N GLN A 55 -16.43 -0.70 21.06
CA GLN A 55 -17.81 -0.26 20.82
C GLN A 55 -17.94 1.27 20.83
N LEU A 56 -17.31 1.96 21.80
CA LEU A 56 -17.34 3.42 21.87
C LEU A 56 -16.72 4.06 20.63
N ARG A 57 -15.65 3.47 20.09
CA ARG A 57 -15.06 3.93 18.83
C ARG A 57 -16.07 3.83 17.68
N GLU A 58 -16.74 2.69 17.52
CA GLU A 58 -17.74 2.53 16.46
C GLU A 58 -18.94 3.48 16.65
N GLU A 59 -19.39 3.66 17.89
CA GLU A 59 -20.53 4.51 18.26
C GLU A 59 -20.25 6.00 18.05
N LEU A 60 -19.04 6.47 18.38
CA LEU A 60 -18.74 7.90 18.54
C LEU A 60 -17.73 8.43 17.51
N CYS A 61 -16.77 7.62 17.05
CA CYS A 61 -15.69 8.11 16.20
C CYS A 61 -15.96 7.98 14.70
N GLY A 62 -16.78 7.02 14.28
CA GLY A 62 -16.97 6.69 12.86
C GLY A 62 -17.45 7.89 12.03
N ALA A 63 -18.67 8.37 12.33
CA ALA A 63 -19.28 9.45 11.57
C ALA A 63 -18.51 10.78 11.68
N SER A 64 -18.01 11.14 12.85
CA SER A 64 -17.26 12.38 13.07
C SER A 64 -15.94 12.39 12.30
N THR A 65 -15.23 11.25 12.25
CA THR A 65 -13.97 11.13 11.50
C THR A 65 -14.19 11.11 9.99
N VAL A 66 -15.24 10.46 9.49
CA VAL A 66 -15.59 10.53 8.06
C VAL A 66 -16.00 11.95 7.66
N ASN A 67 -16.71 12.68 8.52
CA ASN A 67 -17.02 14.10 8.29
C ASN A 67 -15.76 14.96 8.25
N TYR A 68 -14.77 14.69 9.12
CA TYR A 68 -13.46 15.35 9.09
C TYR A 68 -12.74 15.12 7.75
N LEU A 69 -12.84 13.90 7.20
CA LEU A 69 -12.35 13.55 5.86
C LEU A 69 -13.25 14.03 4.71
N GLN A 70 -14.29 14.82 5.00
CA GLN A 70 -15.26 15.32 4.00
C GLN A 70 -15.93 14.20 3.20
N GLY A 71 -16.12 13.02 3.80
CA GLY A 71 -16.73 11.86 3.17
C GLY A 71 -15.76 10.97 2.37
N VAL A 72 -14.49 11.37 2.20
CA VAL A 72 -13.48 10.62 1.45
C VAL A 72 -12.76 9.65 2.39
N TYR A 73 -13.28 8.43 2.51
CA TYR A 73 -12.69 7.39 3.36
C TYR A 73 -12.85 6.00 2.72
N ASP A 74 -11.73 5.33 2.48
CA ASP A 74 -11.71 3.92 2.09
C ASP A 74 -11.58 3.05 3.35
N PRO A 75 -12.62 2.27 3.73
CA PRO A 75 -12.55 1.40 4.91
C PRO A 75 -11.53 0.27 4.77
N ASN A 76 -11.06 -0.03 3.56
CA ASN A 76 -10.00 -1.02 3.29
C ASN A 76 -8.64 -0.35 3.01
N GLY A 77 -8.57 0.99 3.15
CA GLY A 77 -7.38 1.78 2.91
C GLY A 77 -6.29 1.62 3.97
N ARG A 78 -5.30 2.49 3.91
CA ARG A 78 -4.17 2.52 4.85
C ARG A 78 -4.54 3.13 6.19
N TYR A 79 -5.47 4.09 6.21
CA TYR A 79 -5.93 4.74 7.43
C TYR A 79 -7.07 3.95 8.07
N SER A 80 -7.01 3.86 9.39
CA SER A 80 -8.06 3.28 10.22
C SER A 80 -8.59 4.31 11.19
N ILE A 81 -9.91 4.33 11.40
CA ILE A 81 -10.51 5.11 12.47
C ILE A 81 -10.16 4.45 13.80
N ALA A 82 -9.61 5.23 14.72
CA ALA A 82 -9.15 4.79 16.02
C ALA A 82 -9.55 5.78 17.12
N SER A 83 -9.45 5.32 18.37
CA SER A 83 -9.79 6.11 19.55
C SER A 83 -8.69 6.02 20.60
N ILE A 84 -8.36 7.13 21.25
CA ILE A 84 -7.45 7.18 22.40
C ILE A 84 -8.24 7.64 23.62
N LEU A 85 -8.28 6.82 24.66
CA LEU A 85 -8.80 7.22 25.97
C LEU A 85 -7.71 7.87 26.84
N PRO A 86 -8.09 8.67 27.85
CA PRO A 86 -7.14 9.20 28.81
C PRO A 86 -6.39 8.06 29.50
N PRO A 87 -5.10 8.23 29.85
CA PRO A 87 -4.39 7.24 30.65
C PRO A 87 -5.08 7.05 32.00
N ALA A 88 -4.91 5.88 32.62
CA ALA A 88 -5.61 5.48 33.84
C ALA A 88 -5.53 6.52 34.98
N GLU A 89 -4.38 7.19 35.13
CA GLU A 89 -4.21 8.25 36.13
C GLU A 89 -5.05 9.51 35.83
N ALA A 90 -5.17 9.91 34.56
CA ALA A 90 -6.01 11.03 34.17
C ALA A 90 -7.49 10.66 34.30
N TRP A 91 -7.85 9.43 33.92
CA TRP A 91 -9.18 8.88 34.14
C TRP A 91 -9.56 8.88 35.63
N ALA A 92 -8.68 8.44 36.52
CA ALA A 92 -8.93 8.46 37.97
C ALA A 92 -9.10 9.88 38.53
N ARG A 93 -8.59 10.90 37.85
CA ARG A 93 -8.80 12.33 38.19
C ARG A 93 -10.04 12.94 37.53
N GLY A 94 -10.85 12.13 36.84
CA GLY A 94 -12.09 12.57 36.21
C GLY A 94 -11.97 12.97 34.74
N ASP A 95 -10.81 12.78 34.08
CA ASP A 95 -10.73 13.00 32.63
C ASP A 95 -11.55 11.93 31.89
N ARG A 96 -12.44 12.39 31.03
CA ARG A 96 -13.36 11.58 30.21
C ARG A 96 -13.24 11.91 28.73
N THR A 97 -12.16 12.58 28.34
CA THR A 97 -11.92 12.98 26.96
C THR A 97 -11.48 11.79 26.12
N MET A 98 -12.31 11.34 25.19
CA MET A 98 -11.91 10.38 24.17
C MET A 98 -11.48 11.12 22.91
N LEU A 99 -10.27 10.87 22.43
CA LEU A 99 -9.82 11.38 21.14
C LEU A 99 -10.26 10.40 20.06
N CYS A 100 -11.02 10.88 19.08
CA CYS A 100 -11.31 10.17 17.83
C CYS A 100 -10.35 10.65 16.75
N GLY A 101 -9.98 9.77 15.84
CA GLY A 101 -9.00 10.13 14.82
C GLY A 101 -8.60 8.98 13.91
N LEU A 102 -7.51 9.23 13.19
CA LEU A 102 -6.97 8.35 12.15
C LEU A 102 -5.57 7.92 12.52
N GLN A 103 -5.24 6.68 12.18
CA GLN A 103 -3.89 6.14 12.28
C GLN A 103 -3.62 5.18 11.13
N VAL A 104 -2.35 5.05 10.77
CA VAL A 104 -1.85 3.93 9.95
C VAL A 104 -1.18 2.95 10.87
N THR A 105 -1.42 1.66 10.67
CA THR A 105 -0.78 0.59 11.43
C THR A 105 0.06 -0.29 10.53
N ASP A 106 1.12 -0.85 11.11
CA ASP A 106 1.81 -1.99 10.52
C ASP A 106 0.93 -3.25 10.59
N ALA A 107 1.47 -4.37 10.11
CA ALA A 107 0.76 -5.63 10.07
C ALA A 107 0.60 -6.31 11.44
N ALA A 108 1.25 -5.81 12.50
CA ALA A 108 0.99 -6.22 13.88
C ALA A 108 -0.10 -5.34 14.54
N GLY A 109 -0.65 -4.36 13.83
CA GLY A 109 -1.60 -3.38 14.37
C GLY A 109 -0.93 -2.26 15.16
N THR A 110 0.40 -2.14 15.08
CA THR A 110 1.15 -1.09 15.77
C THR A 110 1.06 0.20 14.98
N PRO A 111 0.64 1.35 15.57
CA PRO A 111 0.61 2.63 14.88
C PRO A 111 2.01 3.02 14.38
N VAL A 112 2.14 3.34 13.10
CA VAL A 112 3.41 3.79 12.48
C VAL A 112 3.46 5.31 12.36
N LEU A 113 4.66 5.85 12.11
CA LEU A 113 4.81 7.28 11.83
C LEU A 113 4.26 7.59 10.44
N THR A 114 3.57 8.71 10.34
CA THR A 114 3.05 9.30 9.12
C THR A 114 3.32 10.80 9.14
N SER A 115 3.31 11.44 7.98
CA SER A 115 3.40 12.90 7.85
C SER A 115 2.40 13.39 6.80
N GLY A 116 2.00 14.65 6.90
CA GLY A 116 0.90 15.24 6.13
C GLY A 116 -0.48 14.91 6.72
N ARG A 117 -1.51 15.63 6.27
CA ARG A 117 -2.90 15.41 6.71
C ARG A 117 -3.50 14.20 6.01
N ALA A 118 -4.24 13.36 6.72
CA ALA A 118 -4.89 12.19 6.14
C ALA A 118 -5.91 12.55 5.05
N ALA A 119 -6.61 13.69 5.19
CA ALA A 119 -7.57 14.19 4.21
C ALA A 119 -6.94 14.63 2.87
N GLU A 120 -5.63 14.87 2.84
CA GLU A 120 -4.89 15.35 1.67
C GLU A 120 -4.00 14.27 1.07
N GLN A 121 -4.08 13.04 1.61
CA GLN A 121 -3.24 11.94 1.21
C GLN A 121 -4.04 10.80 0.61
N ASP A 122 -3.36 10.04 -0.23
CA ASP A 122 -3.90 8.80 -0.78
C ASP A 122 -4.34 7.86 0.34
N GLN A 123 -5.54 7.30 0.20
CA GLN A 123 -6.08 6.32 1.14
C GLN A 123 -5.59 4.90 0.81
N ALA A 124 -4.97 4.69 -0.36
CA ALA A 124 -4.53 3.38 -0.80
C ALA A 124 -3.42 2.82 0.10
N ARG A 125 -3.56 1.54 0.44
CA ARG A 125 -2.48 0.77 1.06
C ARG A 125 -1.55 0.25 -0.03
N VAL A 126 -0.41 0.93 -0.19
CA VAL A 126 0.67 0.52 -1.08
C VAL A 126 1.93 0.21 -0.28
N LEU A 127 2.74 -0.70 -0.81
CA LEU A 127 4.06 -1.03 -0.32
C LEU A 127 5.13 -0.39 -1.20
N ASP A 128 6.31 -0.15 -0.64
CA ASP A 128 7.43 0.46 -1.34
C ASP A 128 8.08 -0.53 -2.33
N VAL A 129 8.74 0.01 -3.36
CA VAL A 129 9.49 -0.78 -4.35
C VAL A 129 10.55 -1.62 -3.66
N GLY A 130 10.61 -2.90 -4.02
CA GLY A 130 11.51 -3.90 -3.44
C GLY A 130 11.01 -4.56 -2.16
N GLN A 131 9.88 -4.13 -1.60
CA GLN A 131 9.25 -4.88 -0.51
C GLN A 131 8.61 -6.16 -1.04
N CYS A 132 8.64 -7.21 -0.21
CA CYS A 132 7.92 -8.45 -0.46
C CYS A 132 6.67 -8.51 0.41
N ALA A 133 5.61 -9.13 -0.12
CA ALA A 133 4.32 -9.17 0.54
C ALA A 133 3.70 -10.55 0.56
N SER A 134 3.17 -10.92 1.71
CA SER A 134 2.22 -12.02 1.84
C SER A 134 0.78 -11.48 1.81
N THR A 135 -0.14 -12.34 1.39
CA THR A 135 -1.58 -12.07 1.39
C THR A 135 -2.23 -12.96 2.44
N ASP A 136 -3.07 -12.39 3.29
CA ASP A 136 -3.86 -13.17 4.24
C ASP A 136 -5.20 -13.64 3.63
N ALA A 137 -6.04 -14.31 4.44
CA ALA A 137 -7.35 -14.80 4.01
C ALA A 137 -8.35 -13.69 3.64
N SER A 138 -8.05 -12.43 4.00
CA SER A 138 -8.84 -11.25 3.62
C SER A 138 -8.29 -10.53 2.38
N ASN A 139 -7.27 -11.09 1.72
CA ASN A 139 -6.52 -10.49 0.62
C ASN A 139 -5.81 -9.17 0.99
N THR A 140 -5.54 -8.95 2.28
CA THR A 140 -4.77 -7.78 2.72
C THR A 140 -3.28 -8.04 2.49
N LEU A 141 -2.59 -7.07 1.88
CA LEU A 141 -1.14 -7.12 1.68
C LEU A 141 -0.40 -6.81 2.99
N ARG A 142 0.51 -7.71 3.35
CA ARG A 142 1.41 -7.57 4.50
C ARG A 142 2.86 -7.62 4.04
N ALA A 143 3.60 -6.54 4.27
CA ALA A 143 5.05 -6.53 4.06
C ALA A 143 5.75 -7.58 4.94
N VAL A 144 6.70 -8.29 4.35
CA VAL A 144 7.58 -9.27 4.98
C VAL A 144 8.99 -9.12 4.42
N ASP A 145 9.98 -9.67 5.13
CA ASP A 145 11.33 -9.82 4.57
C ASP A 145 11.27 -10.74 3.35
N CYS A 146 11.98 -10.42 2.27
CA CYS A 146 11.95 -11.24 1.06
C CYS A 146 12.54 -12.65 1.26
N GLY A 147 13.39 -12.85 2.27
CA GLY A 147 13.87 -14.17 2.69
C GLY A 147 12.80 -15.01 3.40
N GLU A 148 11.68 -14.41 3.79
CA GLU A 148 10.52 -15.11 4.34
C GLU A 148 9.51 -15.48 3.24
N PRO A 149 8.62 -16.45 3.49
CA PRO A 149 7.55 -16.80 2.55
C PRO A 149 6.66 -15.62 2.18
N HIS A 150 6.52 -15.35 0.89
CA HIS A 150 5.69 -14.27 0.35
C HIS A 150 5.07 -14.67 -1.01
N HIS A 151 4.19 -13.84 -1.58
CA HIS A 151 3.58 -14.12 -2.89
C HIS A 151 3.86 -13.02 -3.93
N LEU A 152 4.19 -11.82 -3.47
CA LEU A 152 4.41 -10.65 -4.31
C LEU A 152 5.73 -9.98 -3.96
N GLU A 153 6.45 -9.49 -4.97
CA GLU A 153 7.57 -8.56 -4.81
C GLU A 153 7.26 -7.28 -5.58
N ILE A 154 7.28 -6.13 -4.91
CA ILE A 154 6.81 -4.87 -5.48
C ILE A 154 7.85 -4.29 -6.43
N THR A 155 7.44 -3.96 -7.65
CA THR A 155 8.29 -3.36 -8.69
C THR A 155 8.05 -1.87 -8.87
N SER A 156 6.84 -1.40 -8.58
CA SER A 156 6.47 0.01 -8.72
C SER A 156 5.23 0.38 -7.89
N VAL A 157 5.09 1.67 -7.58
CA VAL A 157 3.85 2.29 -7.08
C VAL A 157 3.35 3.23 -8.16
N VAL A 158 2.12 3.03 -8.61
CA VAL A 158 1.52 3.80 -9.70
C VAL A 158 0.32 4.59 -9.16
N SER A 159 0.40 5.92 -9.28
CA SER A 159 -0.78 6.77 -9.10
C SER A 159 -1.66 6.68 -10.34
N LEU A 160 -2.93 6.34 -10.15
CA LEU A 160 -3.94 6.34 -11.21
C LEU A 160 -4.66 7.70 -11.33
N ALA A 161 -4.50 8.60 -10.35
CA ALA A 161 -5.22 9.87 -10.32
C ALA A 161 -4.88 10.78 -11.50
N ASP A 162 -3.62 10.80 -11.94
CA ASP A 162 -3.18 11.63 -13.07
C ASP A 162 -3.68 11.07 -14.41
N THR A 163 -3.86 9.75 -14.49
CA THR A 163 -4.34 9.05 -15.69
C THR A 163 -5.86 9.16 -15.83
N PHE A 164 -6.59 9.11 -14.72
CA PHE A 164 -8.05 9.19 -14.68
C PHE A 164 -8.51 10.37 -13.80
N PRO A 165 -8.25 11.63 -14.20
CA PRO A 165 -8.52 12.79 -13.35
C PRO A 165 -10.02 13.15 -13.26
N ASP A 166 -10.81 12.77 -14.27
CA ASP A 166 -12.15 13.32 -14.48
C ASP A 166 -13.28 12.31 -14.18
N HIS A 167 -12.96 11.05 -13.85
CA HIS A 167 -13.95 10.00 -13.59
C HIS A 167 -13.40 8.87 -12.73
N THR A 168 -14.31 8.01 -12.27
CA THR A 168 -13.98 6.76 -11.59
C THR A 168 -13.75 5.66 -12.61
N PRO A 169 -12.51 5.17 -12.78
CA PRO A 169 -12.18 4.27 -13.86
C PRO A 169 -12.78 2.88 -13.64
N SER A 170 -13.22 2.24 -14.74
CA SER A 170 -13.63 0.85 -14.67
C SER A 170 -12.44 -0.07 -14.42
N VAL A 171 -12.68 -1.30 -13.97
CA VAL A 171 -11.61 -2.30 -13.79
C VAL A 171 -10.90 -2.56 -15.12
N GLU A 172 -11.64 -2.61 -16.23
CA GLU A 172 -11.07 -2.82 -17.56
C GLU A 172 -10.17 -1.66 -18.02
N GLU A 173 -10.53 -0.41 -17.69
CA GLU A 173 -9.70 0.76 -17.98
C GLU A 173 -8.38 0.70 -17.20
N GLN A 174 -8.48 0.36 -15.91
CA GLN A 174 -7.32 0.18 -15.04
C GLN A 174 -6.42 -0.95 -15.55
N ASP A 175 -6.98 -2.12 -15.86
CA ASP A 175 -6.24 -3.27 -16.35
C ASP A 175 -5.50 -2.97 -17.66
N LYS A 176 -6.16 -2.28 -18.58
CA LYS A 176 -5.55 -1.89 -19.85
C LYS A 176 -4.34 -0.97 -19.63
N TYR A 177 -4.46 0.01 -18.74
CA TYR A 177 -3.37 0.95 -18.44
C TYR A 177 -2.24 0.28 -17.65
N LEU A 178 -2.60 -0.44 -16.58
CA LEU A 178 -1.64 -1.07 -15.68
C LEU A 178 -0.91 -2.24 -16.33
N GLY A 179 -1.50 -2.92 -17.31
CA GLY A 179 -0.82 -3.97 -18.06
C GLY A 179 0.50 -3.50 -18.67
N ASP A 180 0.46 -2.42 -19.45
CA ASP A 180 1.66 -1.89 -20.10
C ASP A 180 2.64 -1.29 -19.07
N VAL A 181 2.12 -0.53 -18.10
CA VAL A 181 2.93 0.14 -17.08
C VAL A 181 3.65 -0.85 -16.18
N CYS A 182 2.95 -1.85 -15.65
CA CYS A 182 3.51 -2.83 -14.73
C CYS A 182 4.40 -3.86 -15.43
N THR A 183 4.13 -4.19 -16.70
CA THR A 183 5.07 -4.99 -17.51
C THR A 183 6.38 -4.23 -17.72
N THR A 184 6.32 -2.95 -18.05
CA THR A 184 7.52 -2.11 -18.19
C THR A 184 8.28 -2.01 -16.87
N ALA A 185 7.59 -1.72 -15.76
CA ALA A 185 8.19 -1.67 -14.43
C ALA A 185 8.89 -2.99 -14.05
N ALA A 186 8.30 -4.14 -14.37
CA ALA A 186 8.91 -5.45 -14.15
C ALA A 186 10.19 -5.66 -14.97
N HIS A 187 10.23 -5.18 -16.22
CA HIS A 187 11.44 -5.21 -17.04
C HIS A 187 12.53 -4.34 -16.41
N ASP A 188 12.21 -3.10 -16.06
CA ASP A 188 13.19 -2.16 -15.50
C ASP A 188 13.73 -2.67 -14.16
N TYR A 189 12.85 -3.18 -13.30
CA TYR A 189 13.21 -3.71 -11.98
C TYR A 189 14.19 -4.90 -12.05
N LEU A 190 14.05 -5.76 -13.06
CA LEU A 190 14.95 -6.91 -13.27
C LEU A 190 16.11 -6.62 -14.24
N GLY A 191 16.23 -5.40 -14.76
CA GLY A 191 17.27 -5.03 -15.71
C GLY A 191 17.10 -5.62 -17.12
N GLY A 192 15.86 -5.90 -17.54
CA GLY A 192 15.50 -6.22 -18.92
C GLY A 192 14.47 -7.35 -19.07
N GLU A 193 13.85 -7.40 -20.25
CA GLU A 193 12.85 -8.43 -20.60
C GLU A 193 13.38 -9.86 -20.47
N GLU A 194 14.63 -10.10 -20.87
CA GLU A 194 15.21 -11.44 -20.83
C GLU A 194 15.37 -11.95 -19.38
N ASN A 195 15.68 -11.07 -18.43
CA ASN A 195 15.79 -11.46 -17.03
C ASN A 195 14.41 -11.84 -16.46
N LEU A 196 13.37 -11.05 -16.76
CA LEU A 196 11.99 -11.40 -16.40
C LEU A 196 11.57 -12.74 -17.02
N TYR A 197 11.91 -12.95 -18.30
CA TYR A 197 11.59 -14.19 -18.97
C TYR A 197 12.24 -15.41 -18.30
N ARG A 198 13.53 -15.31 -17.94
CA ARG A 198 14.34 -16.40 -17.37
C ARG A 198 14.01 -16.70 -15.91
N ILE A 199 13.65 -15.68 -15.13
CA ILE A 199 13.24 -15.87 -13.73
C ILE A 199 11.81 -16.46 -13.63
N ALA A 200 11.07 -16.46 -14.74
CA ALA A 200 9.76 -17.10 -14.90
C ALA A 200 8.62 -16.54 -14.04
N LEU A 201 8.84 -15.41 -13.37
CA LEU A 201 7.79 -14.62 -12.73
C LEU A 201 6.98 -13.85 -13.79
N GLN A 202 5.79 -13.39 -13.40
CA GLN A 202 4.91 -12.56 -14.22
C GLN A 202 4.64 -11.22 -13.55
N PRO A 203 4.51 -10.12 -14.31
CA PRO A 203 3.95 -8.88 -13.80
C PRO A 203 2.51 -9.10 -13.31
N PHE A 204 2.15 -8.43 -12.23
CA PHE A 204 0.83 -8.41 -11.63
C PHE A 204 0.53 -7.02 -11.07
N TRP A 205 -0.74 -6.69 -10.99
CA TRP A 205 -1.23 -5.45 -10.40
C TRP A 205 -2.60 -5.68 -9.79
N THR A 206 -2.95 -4.85 -8.83
CA THR A 206 -4.32 -4.76 -8.31
C THR A 206 -5.06 -3.62 -8.99
N THR A 207 -6.39 -3.65 -8.89
CA THR A 207 -7.28 -2.57 -9.32
C THR A 207 -8.12 -2.10 -8.16
N HIS A 208 -8.61 -0.87 -8.26
CA HIS A 208 -9.52 -0.27 -7.29
C HIS A 208 -10.97 -0.53 -7.69
N SER A 209 -11.77 -0.94 -6.72
CA SER A 209 -13.23 -0.89 -6.86
C SER A 209 -13.70 0.58 -6.90
N PRO A 210 -14.90 0.86 -7.45
CA PRO A 210 -15.46 2.22 -7.39
C PRO A 210 -15.54 2.77 -5.96
N ALA A 211 -15.89 1.93 -4.98
CA ALA A 211 -15.98 2.36 -3.58
C ALA A 211 -14.61 2.76 -3.00
N ALA A 212 -13.54 2.02 -3.30
CA ALA A 212 -12.19 2.36 -2.88
C ALA A 212 -11.71 3.65 -3.55
N TRP A 213 -12.00 3.81 -4.85
CA TRP A 213 -11.66 5.01 -5.60
C TRP A 213 -12.34 6.26 -5.03
N GLU A 214 -13.65 6.23 -4.82
CA GLU A 214 -14.40 7.34 -4.20
C GLU A 214 -13.96 7.57 -2.75
N GLY A 215 -13.55 6.50 -2.07
CA GLY A 215 -12.95 6.53 -0.75
C GLY A 215 -11.57 7.19 -0.70
N GLY A 216 -10.97 7.56 -1.84
CA GLY A 216 -9.70 8.28 -1.92
C GLY A 216 -8.47 7.41 -2.21
N SER A 217 -8.66 6.11 -2.46
CA SER A 217 -7.57 5.21 -2.86
C SER A 217 -7.26 5.40 -4.35
N LYS A 218 -6.08 5.94 -4.66
CA LYS A 218 -5.68 6.30 -6.03
C LYS A 218 -4.42 5.60 -6.52
N SER A 219 -3.58 5.08 -5.62
CA SER A 219 -2.35 4.37 -6.00
C SER A 219 -2.52 2.86 -5.93
N VAL A 220 -1.80 2.14 -6.80
CA VAL A 220 -1.74 0.67 -6.81
C VAL A 220 -0.28 0.22 -6.83
N ASN A 221 -0.04 -1.03 -6.43
CA ASN A 221 1.26 -1.67 -6.62
C ASN A 221 1.31 -2.44 -7.94
N CYS A 222 2.41 -2.28 -8.68
CA CYS A 222 2.89 -3.29 -9.61
C CYS A 222 3.78 -4.28 -8.86
N ALA A 223 3.67 -5.57 -9.17
CA ALA A 223 4.42 -6.62 -8.51
C ALA A 223 4.85 -7.73 -9.47
N LEU A 224 5.78 -8.55 -9.00
CA LEU A 224 6.10 -9.86 -9.57
C LEU A 224 5.42 -10.95 -8.76
N VAL A 225 4.81 -11.91 -9.46
CA VAL A 225 4.19 -13.11 -8.88
C VAL A 225 4.60 -14.35 -9.67
N PHE A 226 4.32 -15.52 -9.13
CA PHE A 226 4.23 -16.74 -9.92
C PHE A 226 2.83 -17.32 -9.80
N ALA A 227 2.06 -17.31 -10.89
CA ALA A 227 0.71 -17.88 -10.91
C ALA A 227 0.73 -19.33 -11.40
N ASN A 228 0.15 -20.25 -10.61
CA ASN A 228 -0.04 -21.65 -10.96
C ASN A 228 -1.48 -22.08 -10.64
N ASN A 229 -2.20 -22.61 -11.62
CA ASN A 229 -3.57 -23.09 -11.46
C ASN A 229 -4.53 -22.09 -10.78
N GLY A 230 -4.38 -20.79 -11.07
CA GLY A 230 -5.22 -19.74 -10.51
C GLY A 230 -4.91 -19.38 -9.05
N GLN A 231 -3.76 -19.80 -8.51
CA GLN A 231 -3.24 -19.40 -7.20
C GLN A 231 -1.82 -18.86 -7.35
N PHE A 232 -1.39 -18.01 -6.41
CA PHE A 232 0.01 -17.59 -6.35
C PHE A 232 0.85 -18.62 -5.60
N ALA A 233 2.01 -18.96 -6.16
CA ALA A 233 3.00 -19.80 -5.50
C ALA A 233 3.67 -19.05 -4.36
N THR A 234 4.22 -19.80 -3.40
CA THR A 234 5.05 -19.23 -2.34
C THR A 234 6.45 -18.93 -2.89
N LEU A 235 6.86 -17.68 -2.77
CA LEU A 235 8.19 -17.19 -3.11
C LEU A 235 9.07 -17.11 -1.86
N THR A 236 10.37 -17.29 -2.03
CA THR A 236 11.39 -17.06 -0.99
C THR A 236 12.68 -16.57 -1.65
N GLY A 237 13.29 -15.53 -1.08
CA GLY A 237 14.36 -14.75 -1.73
C GLY A 237 13.80 -13.67 -2.66
N SER A 238 14.60 -12.66 -2.99
CA SER A 238 14.19 -11.60 -3.92
C SER A 238 14.52 -11.97 -5.37
N ALA A 239 13.64 -11.60 -6.28
CA ALA A 239 13.82 -11.71 -7.73
C ALA A 239 15.07 -10.97 -8.24
N THR A 240 15.44 -9.86 -7.60
CA THR A 240 16.64 -9.08 -7.96
C THR A 240 17.96 -9.78 -7.61
N GLN A 241 17.93 -10.74 -6.69
CA GLN A 241 19.09 -11.58 -6.36
C GLN A 241 19.30 -12.70 -7.39
N GLY A 242 18.41 -12.78 -8.39
CA GLY A 242 18.52 -13.69 -9.52
C GLY A 242 17.99 -15.10 -9.25
N ARG A 243 17.99 -15.89 -10.31
CA ARG A 243 17.37 -17.22 -10.38
C ARG A 243 17.93 -18.23 -9.37
N GLU A 244 19.20 -18.06 -8.97
CA GLU A 244 19.87 -18.96 -8.04
C GLU A 244 19.44 -18.74 -6.58
N ALA A 245 19.03 -17.52 -6.23
CA ALA A 245 18.58 -17.14 -4.89
C ALA A 245 17.06 -17.36 -4.72
N LEU A 246 16.26 -16.97 -5.72
CA LEU A 246 14.81 -17.11 -5.68
C LEU A 246 14.37 -18.58 -5.62
N ARG A 247 13.33 -18.86 -4.84
CA ARG A 247 12.60 -20.13 -4.83
C ARG A 247 11.12 -19.89 -5.12
N ILE A 248 10.51 -20.82 -5.84
CA ILE A 248 9.08 -20.88 -6.18
C ILE A 248 8.57 -22.22 -5.68
N ASP A 249 7.69 -22.22 -4.68
CA ASP A 249 7.24 -23.40 -3.93
C ASP A 249 8.42 -24.27 -3.46
N GLY A 250 9.48 -23.62 -2.97
CA GLY A 250 10.71 -24.27 -2.51
C GLY A 250 11.65 -24.79 -3.61
N ASN A 251 11.26 -24.70 -4.88
CA ASN A 251 12.06 -25.14 -6.02
C ASN A 251 12.76 -23.96 -6.70
N PRO A 252 13.86 -24.17 -7.45
CA PRO A 252 14.38 -23.15 -8.35
C PRO A 252 13.30 -22.74 -9.36
N PRO A 253 13.35 -21.52 -9.90
CA PRO A 253 12.48 -21.13 -11.00
C PRO A 253 12.49 -22.18 -12.13
N PRO A 254 11.36 -22.41 -12.83
CA PRO A 254 11.33 -23.37 -13.93
C PRO A 254 12.25 -22.91 -15.07
N GLU A 255 12.89 -23.87 -15.73
CA GLU A 255 13.70 -23.60 -16.93
C GLU A 255 12.82 -23.04 -18.06
N ARG A 256 13.36 -22.05 -18.77
CA ARG A 256 12.66 -21.37 -19.87
C ARG A 256 13.40 -21.63 -21.17
N PRO A 257 12.71 -22.11 -22.22
CA PRO A 257 13.33 -22.39 -23.51
C PRO A 257 14.11 -21.17 -24.05
N GLU A 258 15.14 -21.39 -24.85
CA GLU A 258 15.77 -20.28 -25.55
C GLU A 258 14.74 -19.61 -26.50
N ARG A 259 14.56 -18.30 -26.35
CA ARG A 259 13.75 -17.53 -27.28
C ARG A 259 14.48 -17.43 -28.61
N ARG A 260 13.72 -17.54 -29.71
CA ARG A 260 14.26 -17.21 -31.02
C ARG A 260 14.63 -15.72 -31.04
N PRO A 261 15.80 -15.34 -31.58
CA PRO A 261 16.16 -13.93 -31.69
C PRO A 261 15.07 -13.18 -32.45
N LEU A 262 14.73 -11.98 -31.97
CA LEU A 262 13.85 -11.07 -32.70
C LEU A 262 14.45 -10.90 -34.12
N ARG A 263 13.63 -11.06 -35.16
CA ARG A 263 14.10 -10.78 -36.52
C ARG A 263 14.55 -9.32 -36.57
N GLU A 264 15.82 -9.09 -36.93
CA GLU A 264 16.28 -7.75 -37.30
C GLU A 264 15.36 -7.23 -38.41
N ASP A 265 14.72 -6.09 -38.18
CA ASP A 265 13.89 -5.45 -39.19
C ASP A 265 14.76 -5.11 -40.41
N PRO A 266 14.45 -5.59 -41.63
CA PRO A 266 15.28 -5.38 -42.81
C PRO A 266 15.39 -3.90 -43.21
N ALA A 267 14.62 -2.99 -42.59
CA ALA A 267 14.71 -1.55 -42.79
C ALA A 267 16.00 -0.91 -42.21
N SER A 268 16.71 -1.59 -41.31
CA SER A 268 17.96 -1.08 -40.69
C SER A 268 19.20 -1.23 -41.59
N LYS A 269 19.11 -1.98 -42.70
CA LYS A 269 20.22 -2.20 -43.65
C LYS A 269 19.95 -1.65 -45.04
N ALA A 270 19.26 -0.51 -45.15
CA ALA A 270 19.30 0.25 -46.39
C ALA A 270 20.71 0.88 -46.53
N PRO A 271 21.49 0.54 -47.59
CA PRO A 271 22.76 1.21 -47.83
C PRO A 271 22.48 2.69 -48.11
N VAL A 272 23.21 3.58 -47.44
CA VAL A 272 23.28 4.99 -47.84
C VAL A 272 23.79 5.01 -49.28
N ALA A 273 22.90 5.32 -50.23
CA ALA A 273 23.27 5.45 -51.62
C ALA A 273 24.35 6.53 -51.72
N SER A 274 25.54 6.12 -52.13
CA SER A 274 26.66 7.02 -52.43
C SER A 274 26.24 7.96 -53.55
N ALA A 275 26.04 9.23 -53.20
CA ALA A 275 26.06 10.30 -54.18
C ALA A 275 27.50 10.42 -54.70
N ASN A 276 27.78 9.95 -55.91
CA ASN A 276 28.56 10.72 -56.88
C ASN A 276 28.69 10.09 -58.27
N GLN A 277 28.67 11.00 -59.25
CA GLN A 277 29.22 10.96 -60.61
C GLN A 277 28.35 10.41 -61.75
N GLU A 278 27.66 11.34 -62.40
CA GLU A 278 27.32 11.28 -63.84
C GLU A 278 28.61 11.41 -64.69
N PRO A 279 28.77 10.59 -65.74
CA PRO A 279 29.82 10.76 -66.75
C PRO A 279 29.30 11.50 -68.00
N GLY A 280 29.96 12.61 -68.31
CA GLY A 280 30.44 13.05 -69.64
C GLY A 280 29.60 12.93 -70.93
N ALA A 281 29.55 14.09 -71.62
CA ALA A 281 29.81 14.31 -73.05
C ALA A 281 28.68 14.15 -74.08
N GLN A 282 28.19 15.30 -74.57
CA GLN A 282 28.44 15.84 -75.93
C GLN A 282 28.04 17.30 -76.02
#